data_AF-A0A956C379-F1
#
_entry.id   AF-A0A956C379-F1
#
_cell.length_a   1.000
_cell.length_b   1.000
_cell.length_c   1.000
_cell.angle_alpha   90.00
_cell.angle_beta   90.00
_cell.angle_gamma   90.00
#
_symmetry.space_group_name_H-M   'P 1'
#
loop_
_entity.id
_entity.type
_entity.pdbx_description
1 polymer ?
#
loop_
_entity_poly.entity_id
_entity_poly.type
_entity_poly.pdbx_seq_one_letter_code
_entity_poly.pdbx_strand_id
1 'polypeptide(L)'
;MDVVRLTYSEGVGNARHLPAATLREFARRPTLRAANVLAALFHAGAVICEGDSDRAFYQEVNFRLRTIGDGIEHGVFVNSSGKGQMSAIVAMLRRLGIPAAAIVDFDVLKDNDKAFSRLIEAAHVPGPQCRGFGQIRGELVRAIDAAGLRDKVKREGVGALSGDTRLAAQDFIEQLAAYGVFIADVGELEGWLRGLGVVASKSDWPQAMFERLGGDPDDLAYVHPAGDDVWAFLCRVARWIRDPHRRGMRTGEADEQSTE
;
A
#
# COMPACT_ATOMS: atom_id res chain seq x y z
N MET A 1 -14.69 -23.32 13.81
CA MET A 1 -14.92 -22.21 14.75
C MET A 1 -15.06 -20.96 13.91
N ASP A 2 -16.19 -20.28 14.04
CA ASP A 2 -16.38 -18.96 13.45
C ASP A 2 -15.68 -17.91 14.31
N VAL A 3 -15.27 -16.81 13.69
CA VAL A 3 -14.61 -15.70 14.38
C VAL A 3 -15.46 -14.44 14.20
N VAL A 4 -15.66 -13.68 15.26
CA VAL A 4 -16.23 -12.33 15.16
C VAL A 4 -15.11 -11.33 15.43
N ARG A 5 -14.81 -10.49 14.44
CA ARG A 5 -13.83 -9.42 14.57
C ARG A 5 -14.55 -8.15 15.02
N LEU A 6 -14.16 -7.64 16.18
CA LEU A 6 -14.61 -6.35 16.70
C LEU A 6 -13.50 -5.33 16.47
N THR A 7 -13.86 -4.15 15.96
CA THR A 7 -12.94 -3.03 15.77
C THR A 7 -13.58 -1.74 16.26
N TYR A 8 -12.75 -0.82 16.75
CA TYR A 8 -13.18 0.50 17.17
C TYR A 8 -12.14 1.52 16.72
N SER A 9 -12.57 2.51 15.94
CA SER A 9 -11.69 3.57 15.43
C SER A 9 -12.50 4.85 15.22
N GLU A 10 -11.93 5.99 15.60
CA GLU A 10 -12.58 7.32 15.44
C GLU A 10 -14.03 7.39 15.97
N GLY A 11 -14.31 6.74 17.11
CA GLY A 11 -15.65 6.73 17.69
C GLY A 11 -16.64 5.73 17.05
N VAL A 12 -16.22 5.02 16.01
CA VAL A 12 -17.06 4.07 15.26
C VAL A 12 -16.67 2.64 15.62
N GLY A 13 -17.62 1.89 16.18
CA GLY A 13 -17.51 0.45 16.40
C GLY A 13 -18.00 -0.35 15.19
N ASN A 14 -17.26 -1.39 14.81
CA ASN A 14 -17.66 -2.32 13.74
C ASN A 14 -17.46 -3.76 14.19
N ALA A 15 -18.45 -4.60 13.92
CA ALA A 15 -18.41 -6.05 14.15
C ALA A 15 -18.57 -6.78 12.83
N ARG A 16 -17.70 -7.76 12.58
CA ARG A 16 -17.75 -8.58 11.36
C ARG A 16 -17.65 -10.05 11.69
N HIS A 17 -18.64 -10.81 11.23
CA HIS A 17 -18.61 -12.27 11.26
C HIS A 17 -17.72 -12.80 10.14
N LEU A 18 -16.80 -13.68 10.52
CA LEU A 18 -15.87 -14.38 9.64
C LEU A 18 -16.19 -15.87 9.71
N PRO A 19 -16.92 -16.40 8.72
CA PRO A 19 -17.31 -17.81 8.72
C PRO A 19 -16.09 -18.73 8.69
N ALA A 20 -16.15 -19.84 9.43
CA ALA A 20 -15.09 -20.84 9.46
C ALA A 20 -14.78 -21.42 8.07
N ALA A 21 -15.76 -21.46 7.17
CA ALA A 21 -15.56 -21.89 5.78
C ALA A 21 -14.61 -20.94 5.02
N THR A 22 -14.86 -19.64 5.13
CA THR A 22 -14.03 -18.59 4.53
C THR A 22 -12.62 -18.61 5.10
N LEU A 23 -12.47 -18.71 6.42
CA LEU A 23 -11.15 -18.82 7.07
C LEU A 23 -10.40 -20.09 6.64
N ARG A 24 -11.10 -21.24 6.48
CA ARG A 24 -10.49 -22.49 6.00
C ARG A 24 -10.06 -22.41 4.54
N GLU A 25 -10.86 -21.77 3.68
CA GLU A 25 -10.50 -21.53 2.27
C GLU A 25 -9.19 -20.76 2.20
N PHE A 26 -9.06 -19.69 3.00
CA PHE A 26 -7.85 -18.89 3.07
C PHE A 26 -6.68 -19.67 3.68
N ALA A 27 -6.87 -20.32 4.82
CA ALA A 27 -5.81 -21.10 5.47
C ALA A 27 -5.24 -22.23 4.60
N ARG A 28 -5.96 -22.70 3.57
CA ARG A 28 -5.48 -23.73 2.63
C ARG A 28 -4.52 -23.20 1.56
N ARG A 29 -4.41 -21.88 1.35
CA ARG A 29 -3.51 -21.32 0.33
C ARG A 29 -2.07 -21.21 0.90
N PRO A 30 -1.09 -21.94 0.34
CA PRO A 30 0.27 -22.02 0.89
C PRO A 30 0.96 -20.65 1.04
N THR A 31 0.76 -19.77 0.06
CA THR A 31 1.36 -18.43 0.01
C THR A 31 0.97 -17.55 1.21
N LEU A 32 -0.21 -17.79 1.80
CA LEU A 32 -0.72 -16.99 2.91
C LEU A 32 -0.23 -17.43 4.27
N ARG A 33 0.14 -18.71 4.40
CA ARG A 33 0.82 -19.20 5.60
C ARG A 33 2.25 -18.66 5.66
N ALA A 34 2.90 -18.57 4.51
CA ALA A 34 4.28 -18.08 4.41
C ALA A 34 4.39 -16.56 4.68
N ALA A 35 3.42 -15.76 4.23
CA ALA A 35 3.46 -14.29 4.35
C ALA A 35 2.88 -13.74 5.67
N ASN A 36 2.61 -14.59 6.68
CA ASN A 36 1.99 -14.20 7.96
C ASN A 36 0.68 -13.38 7.81
N VAL A 37 -0.03 -13.54 6.69
CA VAL A 37 -1.23 -12.75 6.33
C VAL A 37 -2.35 -12.95 7.36
N LEU A 38 -2.42 -14.13 7.99
CA LEU A 38 -3.42 -14.41 9.02
C LEU A 38 -3.23 -13.59 10.29
N ALA A 39 -2.02 -13.11 10.60
CA ALA A 39 -1.82 -12.19 11.72
C ALA A 39 -2.68 -10.94 11.55
N ALA A 40 -2.90 -10.48 10.31
CA ALA A 40 -3.71 -9.30 9.99
C ALA A 40 -5.15 -9.34 10.55
N LEU A 41 -5.67 -10.53 10.86
CA LEU A 41 -6.97 -10.69 11.55
C LEU A 41 -7.01 -9.96 12.90
N PHE A 42 -5.87 -9.87 13.57
CA PHE A 42 -5.72 -9.28 14.90
C PHE A 42 -5.16 -7.85 14.88
N HIS A 43 -4.98 -7.27 13.69
CA HIS A 43 -4.42 -5.94 13.49
C HIS A 43 -5.50 -4.94 13.04
N ALA A 44 -5.24 -3.65 13.24
CA ALA A 44 -6.14 -2.58 12.82
C ALA A 44 -6.26 -2.53 11.28
N GLY A 45 -5.14 -2.78 10.60
CA GLY A 45 -5.05 -2.93 9.15
C GLY A 45 -3.72 -3.57 8.74
N ALA A 46 -3.58 -3.81 7.45
CA ALA A 46 -2.39 -4.35 6.83
C ALA A 46 -1.85 -3.41 5.75
N VAL A 47 -0.53 -3.33 5.65
CA VAL A 47 0.20 -2.69 4.56
C VAL A 47 0.90 -3.78 3.77
N ILE A 48 0.56 -3.90 2.49
CA ILE A 48 1.09 -4.91 1.59
C ILE A 48 2.13 -4.24 0.70
N CYS A 49 3.37 -4.71 0.79
CA CYS A 49 4.51 -4.21 0.03
C CYS A 49 4.96 -5.25 -1.00
N GLU A 50 5.54 -4.83 -2.12
CA GLU A 50 5.95 -5.73 -3.21
C GLU A 50 7.11 -6.66 -2.82
N GLY A 51 8.10 -6.13 -2.10
CA GLY A 51 9.32 -6.83 -1.69
C GLY A 51 9.58 -6.79 -0.19
N ASP A 52 10.60 -7.55 0.23
CA ASP A 52 10.98 -7.63 1.64
C ASP A 52 11.66 -6.34 2.13
N SER A 53 12.49 -5.74 1.28
CA SER A 53 13.13 -4.45 1.49
C SER A 53 12.11 -3.35 1.77
N ASP A 54 11.07 -3.26 0.94
CA ASP A 54 9.97 -2.30 1.10
C ASP A 54 9.23 -2.53 2.42
N ARG A 55 8.87 -3.79 2.70
CA ARG A 55 8.20 -4.18 3.94
C ARG A 55 9.02 -3.73 5.15
N ALA A 56 10.30 -4.07 5.19
CA ALA A 56 11.18 -3.73 6.30
C ALA A 56 11.30 -2.21 6.48
N PHE A 57 11.55 -1.48 5.39
CA PHE A 57 11.71 -0.03 5.43
C PHE A 57 10.45 0.69 5.89
N TYR A 58 9.29 0.41 5.29
CA TYR A 58 8.04 1.04 5.69
C TYR A 58 7.61 0.64 7.12
N GLN A 59 7.95 -0.57 7.56
CA GLN A 59 7.71 -0.99 8.94
C GLN A 59 8.57 -0.18 9.94
N GLU A 60 9.83 0.09 9.63
CA GLU A 60 10.71 0.93 10.44
C GLU A 60 10.22 2.39 10.46
N VAL A 61 9.87 2.95 9.30
CA VAL A 61 9.28 4.30 9.22
C VAL A 61 8.01 4.40 10.08
N ASN A 62 7.14 3.39 9.99
CA ASN A 62 5.94 3.32 10.83
C ASN A 62 6.26 3.20 12.32
N PHE A 63 7.27 2.42 12.70
CA PHE A 63 7.71 2.31 14.09
C PHE A 63 8.04 3.69 14.69
N ARG A 64 8.75 4.53 13.94
CA ARG A 64 9.06 5.90 14.37
C ARG A 64 7.85 6.82 14.36
N LEU A 65 6.99 6.75 13.36
CA LEU A 65 5.76 7.56 13.32
C LEU A 65 4.83 7.26 14.51
N ARG A 66 4.83 6.03 15.02
CA ARG A 66 4.04 5.67 16.21
C ARG A 66 4.52 6.35 17.49
N THR A 67 5.81 6.72 17.60
CA THR A 67 6.32 7.41 18.80
C THR A 67 5.76 8.83 18.93
N ILE A 68 5.28 9.40 17.82
CA ILE A 68 4.62 10.73 17.77
C ILE A 68 3.11 10.64 17.50
N GLY A 69 2.53 9.44 17.46
CA GLY A 69 1.09 9.23 17.29
C GLY A 69 0.54 9.32 15.87
N ASP A 70 1.42 9.43 14.85
CA ASP A 70 1.04 9.57 13.44
C ASP A 70 1.09 8.25 12.65
N GLY A 71 1.64 7.19 13.25
CA GLY A 71 1.77 5.88 12.63
C GLY A 71 0.50 5.04 12.62
N ILE A 72 0.57 3.90 11.94
CA ILE A 72 -0.46 2.85 11.95
C ILE A 72 -0.36 2.07 13.26
N GLU A 73 -1.22 2.40 14.22
CA GLU A 73 -1.33 1.65 15.46
C GLU A 73 -1.81 0.22 15.22
N HIS A 74 -1.11 -0.74 15.83
CA HIS A 74 -1.35 -2.17 15.65
C HIS A 74 -1.49 -2.58 14.17
N GLY A 75 -0.74 -1.98 13.25
CA GLY A 75 -0.67 -2.40 11.85
C GLY A 75 0.27 -3.59 11.61
N VAL A 76 0.04 -4.35 10.54
CA VAL A 76 0.97 -5.39 10.07
C VAL A 76 1.50 -5.07 8.68
N PHE A 77 2.80 -5.26 8.48
CA PHE A 77 3.46 -5.08 7.18
C PHE A 77 3.75 -6.45 6.58
N VAL A 78 3.29 -6.67 5.35
CA VAL A 78 3.34 -7.96 4.67
C VAL A 78 4.05 -7.80 3.33
N ASN A 79 5.04 -8.63 3.08
CA ASN A 79 5.68 -8.77 1.78
C ASN A 79 4.84 -9.72 0.91
N SER A 80 4.43 -9.27 -0.27
CA SER A 80 3.63 -10.05 -1.20
C SER A 80 4.44 -10.91 -2.17
N SER A 81 5.78 -10.83 -2.16
CA SER A 81 6.64 -11.54 -3.12
C SER A 81 6.25 -11.26 -4.59
N GLY A 82 5.91 -10.00 -4.88
CA GLY A 82 5.53 -9.51 -6.20
C GLY A 82 4.04 -9.17 -6.41
N LYS A 83 3.78 -8.44 -7.49
CA LYS A 83 2.50 -7.76 -7.79
C LYS A 83 1.28 -8.67 -7.95
N GLY A 84 1.48 -9.84 -8.57
CA GLY A 84 0.40 -10.81 -8.77
C GLY A 84 -0.18 -11.32 -7.45
N GLN A 85 0.69 -11.60 -6.47
CA GLN A 85 0.27 -12.06 -5.16
C GLN A 85 -0.23 -10.91 -4.28
N MET A 86 0.26 -9.67 -4.46
CA MET A 86 -0.26 -8.48 -3.78
C MET A 86 -1.77 -8.35 -3.97
N SER A 87 -2.23 -8.36 -5.23
CA SER A 87 -3.66 -8.22 -5.55
C SER A 87 -4.50 -9.31 -4.84
N ALA A 88 -3.99 -10.54 -4.80
CA ALA A 88 -4.66 -11.65 -4.13
C ALA A 88 -4.74 -11.46 -2.60
N ILE A 89 -3.68 -10.97 -1.96
CA ILE A 89 -3.66 -10.67 -0.52
C ILE A 89 -4.62 -9.53 -0.19
N VAL A 90 -4.55 -8.42 -0.95
CA VAL A 90 -5.43 -7.25 -0.78
C VAL A 90 -6.90 -7.64 -0.88
N ALA A 91 -7.29 -8.33 -1.97
CA ALA A 91 -8.68 -8.75 -2.19
C ALA A 91 -9.22 -9.59 -1.04
N MET A 92 -8.39 -10.50 -0.53
CA MET A 92 -8.76 -11.41 0.54
C MET A 92 -8.90 -10.74 1.89
N LEU A 93 -7.92 -9.91 2.29
CA LEU A 93 -8.00 -9.19 3.55
C LEU A 93 -9.23 -8.27 3.55
N ARG A 94 -9.50 -7.60 2.43
CA ARG A 94 -10.70 -6.75 2.28
C ARG A 94 -12.00 -7.56 2.27
N ARG A 95 -12.03 -8.79 1.75
CA ARG A 95 -13.17 -9.73 1.91
C ARG A 95 -13.41 -10.08 3.38
N LEU A 96 -12.36 -10.20 4.18
CA LEU A 96 -12.42 -10.38 5.63
C LEU A 96 -12.70 -9.08 6.40
N GLY A 97 -12.91 -7.95 5.70
CA GLY A 97 -13.13 -6.64 6.30
C GLY A 97 -11.91 -6.06 7.01
N ILE A 98 -10.72 -6.59 6.72
CA ILE A 98 -9.46 -6.05 7.19
C ILE A 98 -9.04 -4.97 6.18
N PRO A 99 -8.81 -3.73 6.62
CA PRO A 99 -8.25 -2.71 5.76
C PRO A 99 -6.87 -3.12 5.28
N ALA A 100 -6.70 -3.29 3.98
CA ALA A 100 -5.43 -3.66 3.37
C ALA A 100 -5.01 -2.59 2.36
N ALA A 101 -4.01 -1.79 2.73
CA ALA A 101 -3.39 -0.81 1.84
C ALA A 101 -2.29 -1.51 1.02
N ALA A 102 -2.24 -1.25 -0.28
CA ALA A 102 -1.12 -1.66 -1.13
C ALA A 102 -0.15 -0.49 -1.30
N ILE A 103 1.14 -0.72 -1.09
CA ILE A 103 2.19 0.21 -1.51
C ILE A 103 2.88 -0.42 -2.72
N VAL A 104 2.88 0.30 -3.83
CA VAL A 104 3.46 -0.12 -5.10
C VAL A 104 4.40 0.94 -5.64
N ASP A 105 5.37 0.51 -6.43
CA ASP A 105 6.28 1.43 -7.11
C ASP A 105 5.57 2.15 -8.25
N PHE A 106 6.18 3.23 -8.74
CA PHE A 106 5.62 4.01 -9.85
C PHE A 106 5.49 3.20 -11.15
N ASP A 107 6.26 2.11 -11.26
CA ASP A 107 6.23 1.20 -12.40
C ASP A 107 4.89 0.45 -12.54
N VAL A 108 4.03 0.44 -11.52
CA VAL A 108 2.67 -0.12 -11.60
C VAL A 108 1.84 0.52 -12.72
N LEU A 109 2.14 1.77 -13.08
CA LEU A 109 1.51 2.44 -14.21
C LEU A 109 1.89 1.78 -15.55
N LYS A 110 3.08 1.19 -15.63
CA LYS A 110 3.64 0.55 -16.83
C LYS A 110 3.35 -0.95 -16.90
N ASP A 111 2.87 -1.54 -15.82
CA ASP A 111 2.49 -2.95 -15.82
C ASP A 111 1.45 -3.23 -16.91
N ASN A 112 1.45 -4.46 -17.42
CA ASN A 112 0.41 -4.87 -18.34
C ASN A 112 -0.99 -4.65 -17.73
N ASP A 113 -1.96 -4.39 -18.61
CA ASP A 113 -3.33 -4.00 -18.24
C ASP A 113 -3.95 -4.96 -17.22
N LYS A 114 -3.56 -6.24 -17.26
CA LYS A 114 -4.09 -7.28 -16.38
C LYS A 114 -3.60 -7.13 -14.94
N ALA A 115 -2.33 -6.81 -14.70
CA ALA A 115 -1.80 -6.69 -13.34
C ALA A 115 -2.38 -5.46 -12.63
N PHE A 116 -2.40 -4.32 -13.31
CA PHE A 116 -3.03 -3.10 -12.79
C PHE A 116 -4.53 -3.30 -12.53
N SER A 117 -5.27 -3.88 -13.49
CA SER A 117 -6.72 -4.13 -13.33
C SER A 117 -7.03 -5.02 -12.14
N ARG A 118 -6.26 -6.11 -11.95
CA ARG A 118 -6.43 -6.99 -10.78
C ARG A 118 -6.22 -6.26 -9.46
N LEU A 119 -5.26 -5.32 -9.40
CA LEU A 119 -4.98 -4.58 -8.18
C LEU A 119 -6.14 -3.63 -7.83
N ILE A 120 -6.63 -2.86 -8.80
CA ILE A 120 -7.75 -1.93 -8.56
C ILE A 120 -9.07 -2.67 -8.29
N GLU A 121 -9.29 -3.83 -8.91
CA GLU A 121 -10.42 -4.72 -8.60
C GLU A 121 -10.30 -5.31 -7.19
N ALA A 122 -9.10 -5.76 -6.80
CA ALA A 122 -8.81 -6.20 -5.44
C ALA A 122 -9.02 -5.09 -4.40
N ALA A 123 -8.75 -3.85 -4.80
CA ALA A 123 -9.02 -2.66 -4.01
C ALA A 123 -10.50 -2.23 -4.02
N HIS A 124 -11.40 -3.03 -4.61
CA HIS A 124 -12.83 -2.76 -4.77
C HIS A 124 -13.12 -1.37 -5.37
N VAL A 125 -12.30 -0.94 -6.34
CA VAL A 125 -12.67 0.20 -7.19
C VAL A 125 -13.95 -0.17 -7.96
N PRO A 126 -14.99 0.67 -7.96
CA PRO A 126 -16.20 0.44 -8.74
C PRO A 126 -15.93 0.17 -10.22
N GLY A 127 -16.62 -0.81 -10.81
CA GLY A 127 -16.41 -1.25 -12.18
C GLY A 127 -16.37 -0.11 -13.23
N PRO A 128 -17.26 0.91 -13.20
CA PRO A 128 -17.17 2.05 -14.11
C PRO A 128 -15.86 2.84 -13.94
N GLN A 129 -15.36 3.01 -12.72
CA GLN A 129 -14.11 3.69 -12.43
C GLN A 129 -12.90 2.84 -12.84
N CYS A 130 -12.95 1.51 -12.73
CA CYS A 130 -11.86 0.64 -13.21
C CYS A 130 -11.53 0.90 -14.68
N ARG A 131 -12.55 1.05 -15.54
CA ARG A 131 -12.35 1.36 -16.97
C ARG A 131 -11.74 2.75 -17.16
N GLY A 132 -12.24 3.75 -16.45
CA GLY A 132 -11.70 5.11 -16.49
C GLY A 132 -10.23 5.15 -16.04
N PHE A 133 -9.88 4.46 -14.95
CA PHE A 133 -8.52 4.36 -14.46
C PHE A 133 -7.59 3.66 -15.44
N GLY A 134 -8.05 2.59 -16.08
CA GLY A 134 -7.30 1.92 -17.16
C GLY A 134 -6.99 2.86 -18.32
N GLN A 135 -7.96 3.69 -18.73
CA GLN A 135 -7.76 4.69 -19.79
C GLN A 135 -6.78 5.79 -19.38
N ILE A 136 -6.95 6.40 -18.21
CA ILE A 136 -6.05 7.44 -17.69
C ILE A 136 -4.61 6.91 -17.60
N ARG A 137 -4.44 5.71 -17.01
CA ARG A 137 -3.14 5.04 -16.94
C ARG A 137 -2.54 4.84 -18.34
N GLY A 138 -3.35 4.38 -19.30
CA GLY A 138 -2.91 4.19 -20.69
C GLY A 138 -2.43 5.48 -21.36
N GLU A 139 -3.12 6.61 -21.15
CA GLU A 139 -2.68 7.92 -21.66
C GLU A 139 -1.40 8.41 -20.99
N LEU A 140 -1.28 8.23 -19.67
CA LEU A 140 -0.05 8.58 -18.94
C LEU A 140 1.15 7.79 -19.46
N VAL A 141 1.01 6.48 -19.66
CA VAL A 141 2.08 5.64 -20.23
C VAL A 141 2.46 6.11 -21.63
N ARG A 142 1.47 6.39 -22.50
CA ARG A 142 1.73 6.94 -23.84
C ARG A 142 2.49 8.25 -23.80
N ALA A 143 2.11 9.18 -22.92
CA ALA A 143 2.79 10.46 -22.76
C ALA A 143 4.23 10.30 -22.27
N ILE A 144 4.45 9.42 -21.29
CA ILE A 144 5.79 9.08 -20.77
C ILE A 144 6.68 8.50 -21.87
N ASP A 145 6.12 7.60 -22.68
CA ASP A 145 6.83 6.93 -23.77
C ASP A 145 7.18 7.90 -24.89
N ALA A 146 6.23 8.73 -25.32
CA ALA A 146 6.45 9.74 -26.35
C ALA A 146 7.51 10.77 -25.95
N ALA A 147 7.62 11.07 -24.65
CA ALA A 147 8.64 11.97 -24.10
C ALA A 147 9.99 11.28 -23.81
N GLY A 148 10.11 9.96 -24.00
CA GLY A 148 11.34 9.23 -23.70
C GLY A 148 11.70 9.20 -22.21
N LEU A 149 10.73 9.38 -21.31
CA LEU A 149 10.98 9.57 -19.88
C LEU A 149 10.99 8.27 -19.07
N ARG A 150 10.97 7.10 -19.71
CA ARG A 150 10.80 5.79 -19.04
C ARG A 150 11.76 5.58 -17.87
N ASP A 151 13.05 5.75 -18.10
CA ASP A 151 14.08 5.50 -17.08
C ASP A 151 14.09 6.59 -16.01
N LYS A 152 13.80 7.83 -16.40
CA LYS A 152 13.73 8.97 -15.48
C LYS A 152 12.57 8.81 -14.50
N VAL A 153 11.39 8.46 -15.01
CA VAL A 153 10.19 8.16 -14.21
C VAL A 153 10.41 6.98 -13.27
N LYS A 154 11.15 5.96 -13.68
CA LYS A 154 11.47 4.84 -12.78
C LYS A 154 12.27 5.32 -11.57
N ARG A 155 13.26 6.20 -11.78
CA ARG A 155 14.15 6.68 -10.71
C ARG A 155 13.60 7.84 -9.91
N GLU A 156 12.75 8.69 -10.49
CA GLU A 156 12.31 9.97 -9.87
C GLU A 156 10.78 10.03 -9.69
N GLY A 157 10.04 9.00 -10.12
CA GLY A 157 8.59 8.93 -10.06
C GLY A 157 7.92 10.13 -10.73
N VAL A 158 7.03 10.79 -9.98
CA VAL A 158 6.30 12.00 -10.42
C VAL A 158 7.26 13.16 -10.67
N GLY A 159 8.42 13.20 -10.01
CA GLY A 159 9.41 14.27 -10.15
C GLY A 159 10.03 14.36 -11.55
N ALA A 160 10.01 13.26 -12.32
CA ALA A 160 10.38 13.27 -13.74
C ALA A 160 9.35 13.98 -14.63
N LEU A 161 8.13 14.11 -14.10
CA LEU A 161 6.92 14.75 -14.62
C LEU A 161 7.09 16.25 -14.90
N SER A 162 6.50 16.81 -15.97
CA SER A 162 6.28 18.27 -16.06
C SER A 162 4.93 18.60 -16.69
N GLY A 163 4.49 19.85 -16.50
CA GLY A 163 3.23 20.37 -17.06
C GLY A 163 2.00 19.52 -16.73
N ASP A 164 1.12 19.40 -17.71
CA ASP A 164 -0.16 18.68 -17.60
C ASP A 164 0.03 17.19 -17.29
N THR A 165 1.10 16.56 -17.78
CA THR A 165 1.38 15.15 -17.51
C THR A 165 1.68 14.93 -16.02
N ARG A 166 2.38 15.86 -15.38
CA ARG A 166 2.64 15.78 -13.94
C ARG A 166 1.36 15.94 -13.13
N LEU A 167 0.53 16.94 -13.47
CA LEU A 167 -0.74 17.19 -12.79
C LEU A 167 -1.67 15.98 -12.92
N ALA A 168 -1.82 15.45 -14.14
CA ALA A 168 -2.63 14.25 -14.38
C ALA A 168 -2.11 13.01 -13.61
N ALA A 169 -0.79 12.83 -13.52
CA ALA A 169 -0.20 11.74 -12.74
C ALA A 169 -0.47 11.90 -11.24
N GLN A 170 -0.33 13.12 -10.70
CA GLN A 170 -0.61 13.40 -9.28
C GLN A 170 -2.07 13.15 -8.94
N ASP A 171 -3.01 13.69 -9.74
CA ASP A 171 -4.44 13.46 -9.55
C ASP A 171 -4.80 11.98 -9.65
N PHE A 172 -4.15 11.24 -10.55
CA PHE A 172 -4.37 9.81 -10.70
C PHE A 172 -3.87 9.02 -9.49
N ILE A 173 -2.70 9.36 -8.96
CA ILE A 173 -2.16 8.76 -7.73
C ILE A 173 -3.07 9.01 -6.54
N GLU A 174 -3.58 10.23 -6.38
CA GLU A 174 -4.53 10.57 -5.30
C GLU A 174 -5.85 9.80 -5.43
N GLN A 175 -6.35 9.63 -6.67
CA GLN A 175 -7.53 8.81 -6.92
C GLN A 175 -7.32 7.34 -6.51
N LEU A 176 -6.15 6.76 -6.77
CA LEU A 176 -5.81 5.41 -6.35
C LEU A 176 -5.62 5.31 -4.83
N ALA A 177 -4.97 6.29 -4.22
CA ALA A 177 -4.75 6.37 -2.78
C ALA A 177 -6.07 6.41 -2.00
N ALA A 178 -7.11 7.06 -2.54
CA ALA A 178 -8.45 7.05 -1.94
C ALA A 178 -9.03 5.64 -1.78
N TYR A 179 -8.65 4.67 -2.63
CA TYR A 179 -9.05 3.26 -2.54
C TYR A 179 -8.00 2.40 -1.83
N GLY A 180 -6.97 2.99 -1.22
CA GLY A 180 -5.92 2.29 -0.51
C GLY A 180 -4.87 1.65 -1.41
N VAL A 181 -4.69 2.17 -2.63
CA VAL A 181 -3.56 1.82 -3.52
C VAL A 181 -2.63 3.01 -3.56
N PHE A 182 -1.52 2.94 -2.83
CA PHE A 182 -0.56 4.03 -2.69
C PHE A 182 0.64 3.78 -3.60
N ILE A 183 0.88 4.71 -4.53
CA ILE A 183 2.03 4.68 -5.41
C ILE A 183 3.15 5.53 -4.78
N ALA A 184 4.35 4.96 -4.63
CA ALA A 184 5.53 5.73 -4.21
C ALA A 184 5.84 6.81 -5.27
N ASP A 185 5.70 8.09 -4.89
CA ASP A 185 5.83 9.23 -5.80
C ASP A 185 7.30 9.55 -6.17
N VAL A 186 8.25 8.97 -5.44
CA VAL A 186 9.70 9.03 -5.68
C VAL A 186 10.23 8.02 -6.72
N GLY A 187 9.38 7.10 -7.20
CA GLY A 187 9.72 6.12 -8.23
C GLY A 187 9.93 4.71 -7.70
N GLU A 188 11.00 4.53 -6.92
CA GLU A 188 11.39 3.29 -6.24
C GLU A 188 11.74 3.60 -4.76
N LEU A 189 11.82 2.57 -3.93
CA LEU A 189 12.16 2.65 -2.50
C LEU A 189 13.39 3.54 -2.21
N GLU A 190 14.44 3.43 -3.02
CA GLU A 190 15.70 4.17 -2.87
C GLU A 190 15.55 5.67 -3.15
N GLY A 191 14.39 6.08 -3.66
CA GLY A 191 14.03 7.47 -3.86
C GLY A 191 13.66 8.21 -2.58
N TRP A 192 13.37 7.51 -1.48
CA TRP A 192 13.04 8.11 -0.19
C TRP A 192 14.26 8.62 0.55
N LEU A 193 14.07 9.69 1.35
CA LEU A 193 15.09 10.24 2.25
C LEU A 193 16.44 10.53 1.58
N ARG A 194 16.44 10.96 0.30
CA ARG A 194 17.68 11.25 -0.46
C ARG A 194 18.63 12.20 0.24
N GLY A 195 18.11 13.13 1.05
CA GLY A 195 18.89 14.06 1.86
C GLY A 195 19.84 13.38 2.85
N LEU A 196 19.62 12.10 3.19
CA LEU A 196 20.50 11.32 4.06
C LEU A 196 21.78 10.84 3.36
N GLY A 197 21.85 10.93 2.02
CA GLY A 197 23.06 10.64 1.26
C GLY A 197 23.46 9.16 1.22
N VAL A 198 22.50 8.24 1.39
CA VAL A 198 22.77 6.79 1.34
C VAL A 198 23.12 6.37 -0.09
N VAL A 199 24.35 5.90 -0.30
CA VAL A 199 24.82 5.37 -1.59
C VAL A 199 25.09 3.88 -1.42
N ALA A 200 24.21 3.05 -1.98
CA ALA A 200 24.28 1.61 -1.89
C ALA A 200 23.69 0.96 -3.15
N SER A 201 24.04 -0.31 -3.39
CA SER A 201 23.37 -1.12 -4.41
C SER A 201 21.92 -1.42 -4.00
N LYS A 202 21.07 -1.83 -4.94
CA LYS A 202 19.67 -2.20 -4.65
C LYS A 202 19.54 -3.31 -3.60
N SER A 203 20.49 -4.25 -3.52
CA SER A 203 20.48 -5.31 -2.50
C SER A 203 20.93 -4.82 -1.13
N ASP A 204 21.82 -3.83 -1.07
CA ASP A 204 22.47 -3.40 0.18
C ASP A 204 21.82 -2.15 0.77
N TRP A 205 21.00 -1.46 -0.02
CA TRP A 205 20.31 -0.23 0.38
C TRP A 205 19.51 -0.35 1.67
N PRO A 206 18.75 -1.44 1.95
CA PRO A 206 17.99 -1.54 3.20
C PRO A 206 18.89 -1.51 4.43
N GLN A 207 20.02 -2.24 4.40
CA GLN A 207 20.98 -2.25 5.49
C GLN A 207 21.61 -0.88 5.66
N ALA A 208 22.12 -0.28 4.58
CA ALA A 208 22.76 1.04 4.62
C ALA A 208 21.79 2.14 5.09
N MET A 209 20.52 2.06 4.69
CA MET A 209 19.48 2.97 5.15
C MET A 209 19.20 2.79 6.63
N PHE A 210 19.08 1.56 7.14
CA PHE A 210 18.87 1.32 8.57
C PHE A 210 20.03 1.77 9.45
N GLU A 211 21.26 1.52 9.01
CA GLU A 211 22.45 2.07 9.67
C GLU A 211 22.39 3.61 9.72
N ARG A 212 21.97 4.25 8.61
CA ARG A 212 21.86 5.71 8.53
C ARG A 212 20.71 6.28 9.36
N LEU A 213 19.60 5.56 9.49
CA LEU A 213 18.47 5.97 10.32
C LEU A 213 18.81 5.95 11.81
N GLY A 214 19.74 5.08 12.24
CA GLY A 214 20.19 4.94 13.62
C GLY A 214 19.22 4.13 14.49
N GLY A 215 19.73 3.43 15.50
CA GLY A 215 18.92 2.54 16.35
C GLY A 215 18.54 3.11 17.71
N ASP A 216 19.18 4.19 18.14
CA ASP A 216 19.01 4.79 19.47
C ASP A 216 18.33 6.16 19.36
N PRO A 217 17.08 6.33 19.83
CA PRO A 217 16.37 7.61 19.81
C PRO A 217 17.05 8.74 20.60
N ASP A 218 17.97 8.42 21.51
CA ASP A 218 18.71 9.41 22.30
C ASP A 218 20.00 9.89 21.60
N ASP A 219 20.39 9.27 20.48
CA ASP A 219 21.53 9.71 19.66
C ASP A 219 21.16 10.93 18.81
N LEU A 220 22.03 11.94 18.77
CA LEU A 220 21.90 13.13 17.92
C LEU A 220 21.85 12.79 16.42
N ALA A 221 22.42 11.66 16.01
CA ALA A 221 22.38 11.18 14.63
C ALA A 221 21.08 10.46 14.25
N TYR A 222 20.20 10.17 15.23
CA TYR A 222 18.94 9.48 15.00
C TYR A 222 18.01 10.30 14.09
N VAL A 223 17.48 9.64 13.06
CA VAL A 223 16.58 10.28 12.11
C VAL A 223 15.15 10.25 12.66
N HIS A 224 14.67 11.37 13.17
CA HIS A 224 13.29 11.50 13.62
C HIS A 224 12.30 11.68 12.44
N PRO A 225 11.02 11.33 12.63
CA PRO A 225 9.99 11.63 11.65
C PRO A 225 9.91 13.12 11.31
N ALA A 226 9.61 13.41 10.04
CA ALA A 226 9.41 14.77 9.53
C ALA A 226 8.01 14.94 8.89
N GLY A 227 7.71 16.15 8.41
CA GLY A 227 6.42 16.49 7.82
C GLY A 227 6.28 16.22 6.33
N ASP A 228 7.30 15.64 5.70
CA ASP A 228 7.44 15.43 4.26
C ASP A 228 7.95 14.00 3.92
N ASP A 229 8.27 13.77 2.65
CA ASP A 229 8.91 12.53 2.17
C ASP A 229 8.11 11.26 2.58
N VAL A 230 8.80 10.16 2.89
CA VAL A 230 8.21 8.89 3.29
C VAL A 230 7.36 9.01 4.56
N TRP A 231 7.66 9.97 5.44
CA TRP A 231 6.90 10.20 6.67
C TRP A 231 5.49 10.66 6.33
N ALA A 232 5.37 11.73 5.53
CA ALA A 232 4.07 12.22 5.07
C ALA A 232 3.34 11.15 4.24
N PHE A 233 4.06 10.40 3.42
CA PHE A 233 3.51 9.28 2.65
C PHE A 233 2.84 8.24 3.56
N LEU A 234 3.56 7.72 4.57
CA LEU A 234 3.02 6.72 5.50
C LEU A 234 1.94 7.28 6.41
N CYS A 235 1.99 8.56 6.78
CA CYS A 235 0.89 9.24 7.47
C CYS A 235 -0.41 9.20 6.65
N ARG A 236 -0.35 9.36 5.31
CA ARG A 236 -1.53 9.20 4.45
C ARG A 236 -2.06 7.76 4.47
N VAL A 237 -1.17 6.76 4.43
CA VAL A 237 -1.54 5.34 4.57
C VAL A 237 -2.23 5.11 5.92
N ALA A 238 -1.67 5.64 7.01
CA ALA A 238 -2.24 5.55 8.35
C ALA A 238 -3.63 6.19 8.46
N ARG A 239 -3.81 7.37 7.87
CA ARG A 239 -5.12 8.05 7.80
C ARG A 239 -6.16 7.22 7.06
N TRP A 240 -5.79 6.60 5.93
CA TRP A 240 -6.70 5.69 5.23
C TRP A 240 -7.00 4.42 6.06
N ILE A 241 -6.01 3.90 6.81
CA ILE A 241 -6.21 2.74 7.71
C ILE A 241 -7.03 3.08 8.96
N ARG A 242 -7.11 4.32 9.42
CA ARG A 242 -7.99 4.69 10.55
C ARG A 242 -9.39 5.09 10.11
N ASP A 243 -9.54 5.69 8.93
CA ASP A 243 -10.82 6.25 8.46
C ASP A 243 -11.94 5.18 8.39
N PRO A 244 -12.97 5.20 9.25
CA PRO A 244 -14.06 4.21 9.20
C PRO A 244 -14.88 4.28 7.90
N HIS A 245 -14.79 5.38 7.14
CA HIS A 245 -15.51 5.63 5.89
C HIS A 245 -14.62 5.49 4.64
N ARG A 246 -13.42 4.93 4.79
CA ARG A 246 -12.48 4.72 3.68
C ARG A 246 -13.15 4.00 2.51
N ARG A 247 -12.75 4.35 1.28
CA ARG A 247 -13.21 3.63 0.09
C ARG A 247 -12.48 2.29 -0.06
N GLY A 248 -13.04 1.43 -0.91
CA GLY A 248 -12.41 0.16 -1.27
C GLY A 248 -12.64 -0.98 -0.25
N MET A 249 -13.53 -0.77 0.71
CA MET A 249 -14.05 -1.81 1.60
C MET A 249 -15.45 -2.23 1.15
N ARG A 250 -15.79 -3.52 1.25
CA ARG A 250 -17.19 -3.95 1.05
C ARG A 250 -18.02 -3.49 2.24
N THR A 251 -19.09 -2.74 1.98
CA THR A 251 -20.16 -2.48 2.95
C THR A 251 -20.73 -3.82 3.41
N GLY A 252 -21.04 -3.94 4.70
CA GLY A 252 -21.37 -5.19 5.38
C GLY A 252 -22.70 -5.84 4.97
N GLU A 253 -23.32 -5.42 3.89
CA GLU A 253 -24.44 -6.14 3.30
C GLU A 253 -23.84 -7.27 2.47
N ALA A 254 -23.95 -8.48 3.03
CA ALA A 254 -23.77 -9.69 2.26
C ALA A 254 -24.63 -9.57 0.99
N ASP A 255 -24.06 -9.97 -0.15
CA ASP A 255 -24.82 -10.34 -1.34
C ASP A 255 -25.76 -11.51 -0.97
N GLU A 256 -26.84 -11.24 -0.26
CA GLU A 256 -28.07 -12.04 -0.27
C GLU A 256 -28.82 -11.67 -1.56
N GLN A 257 -28.28 -12.08 -2.71
CA GLN A 257 -29.04 -12.26 -3.96
C GLN A 257 -28.06 -12.64 -5.08
N SER A 258 -27.87 -13.94 -5.28
CA SER A 258 -27.58 -14.58 -6.57
C SER A 258 -27.67 -16.10 -6.39
N THR A 259 -28.85 -16.57 -5.97
CA THR A 259 -29.30 -17.92 -6.30
C THR A 259 -30.73 -17.79 -6.81
N GLU A 260 -30.86 -17.60 -8.12
CA GLU A 260 -31.97 -18.11 -8.92
C GLU A 260 -31.37 -18.71 -10.19
#